data_AF-A0A961L622-F1
#
_entry.id   AF-A0A961L622-F1
#
_cell.length_a   1.000
_cell.length_b   1.000
_cell.length_c   1.000
_cell.angle_alpha   90.00
_cell.angle_beta   90.00
_cell.angle_gamma   90.00
#
_symmetry.space_group_name_H-M   'P 1'
#
loop_
_entity.id
_entity.type
_entity.pdbx_description
1 polymer ?
#
loop_
_entity_poly.entity_id
_entity_poly.type
_entity_poly.pdbx_seq_one_letter_code
_entity_poly.pdbx_strand_id
1 'polypeptide(L)' 'GDPLIPHCPILAAIPDREALAQLVAPLDLNASIPLDSLAYKFDIVLRGRRSTLFENRLEGN' A
#
# COMPACT_ATOMS: atom_id res chain seq x y z
N GLY A 1 13.97 1.46 6.97
CA GLY A 1 13.07 0.64 6.13
C GLY A 1 13.73 -0.69 5.85
N ASP A 2 12.95 -1.66 5.37
CA ASP A 2 13.45 -3.00 5.00
C ASP A 2 14.43 -2.90 3.81
N PRO A 3 15.70 -3.34 3.96
CA PRO A 3 16.71 -3.27 2.91
C PRO A 3 16.46 -4.23 1.73
N LEU A 4 15.53 -5.17 1.85
CA LEU A 4 15.20 -6.11 0.78
C LEU A 4 14.22 -5.53 -0.25
N ILE A 5 13.51 -4.45 0.09
CA ILE A 5 12.53 -3.80 -0.79
C ILE A 5 13.12 -3.47 -2.18
N PRO A 6 14.30 -2.84 -2.31
CA PRO A 6 14.90 -2.51 -3.61
C PRO A 6 15.31 -3.73 -4.45
N HIS A 7 15.41 -4.92 -3.84
CA HIS A 7 15.85 -6.15 -4.49
C HIS A 7 14.70 -7.11 -4.80
N CYS A 8 13.47 -6.78 -4.37
CA CYS A 8 12.31 -7.65 -4.54
C CYS A 8 11.76 -7.58 -5.98
N PRO A 9 11.77 -8.70 -6.75
CA PRO A 9 11.29 -8.70 -8.13
C PRO A 9 9.77 -8.49 -8.24
N ILE A 10 9.01 -8.88 -7.21
CA ILE A 10 7.55 -8.66 -7.17
C ILE A 10 7.24 -7.16 -7.05
N LEU A 11 7.97 -6.44 -6.19
CA LEU A 11 7.82 -4.99 -6.07
C LEU A 11 8.31 -4.28 -7.34
N ALA A 12 9.40 -4.76 -7.95
CA ALA A 12 9.92 -4.20 -9.20
C ALA A 12 8.93 -4.29 -10.40
N ALA A 13 7.85 -5.07 -10.29
CA ALA A 13 6.78 -5.11 -11.30
C ALA A 13 5.91 -3.83 -11.31
N ILE A 14 5.97 -3.00 -10.26
CA ILE A 14 5.25 -1.73 -10.18
C ILE A 14 6.19 -0.61 -10.67
N PRO A 15 5.90 0.05 -11.80
CA PRO A 15 6.83 0.99 -12.42
C PRO A 15 6.91 2.34 -11.69
N ASP A 16 5.86 2.73 -10.99
CA ASP A 16 5.79 4.01 -10.27
C ASP A 16 6.39 3.89 -8.86
N ARG A 17 7.38 4.74 -8.58
CA ARG A 17 8.04 4.80 -7.27
C ARG A 17 7.14 5.36 -6.17
N GLU A 18 6.21 6.26 -6.52
CA GLU A 18 5.25 6.78 -5.54
C GLU A 18 4.23 5.71 -5.17
N ALA A 19 3.75 4.93 -6.13
CA ALA A 19 2.91 3.76 -5.88
C ALA A 19 3.62 2.72 -4.98
N LEU A 20 4.92 2.49 -5.16
CA LEU A 20 5.70 1.61 -4.28
C LEU A 20 5.75 2.10 -2.84
N ALA A 21 5.90 3.41 -2.63
CA ALA A 21 5.93 4.00 -1.28
C ALA A 21 4.60 3.80 -0.54
N GLN A 22 3.47 3.75 -1.25
CA GLN A 22 2.14 3.49 -0.67
C GLN A 22 1.98 2.05 -0.15
N LEU A 23 2.83 1.12 -0.58
CA LEU A 23 2.80 -0.29 -0.15
C LEU A 23 3.65 -0.57 1.10
N VAL A 24 4.33 0.45 1.64
CA VAL A 24 5.20 0.31 2.82
C VAL A 24 4.54 0.95 4.03
N ALA A 25 4.21 0.14 5.03
CA ALA A 25 3.65 0.63 6.28
C ALA A 25 4.71 1.35 7.14
N PRO A 26 4.56 2.65 7.47
CA PRO A 26 5.42 3.31 8.45
C PRO A 26 5.16 2.83 9.88
N LEU A 27 6.21 2.86 10.71
CA LEU A 27 6.09 2.65 12.16
C LEU A 27 5.25 3.76 12.78
N ASP A 28 4.28 3.39 13.62
CA ASP A 28 3.41 4.31 14.35
C ASP A 28 3.64 4.18 15.87
N LEU A 29 4.46 5.07 16.41
CA LEU A 29 4.76 5.11 17.84
C LEU A 29 3.57 5.61 18.67
N ASN A 30 2.64 6.37 18.09
CA ASN A 30 1.48 6.88 18.83
C ASN A 30 0.46 5.77 19.09
N ALA A 31 0.38 4.77 18.19
CA ALA A 31 -0.46 3.59 18.33
C ALA A 31 0.25 2.41 19.03
N SER A 32 1.54 2.56 19.38
CA SER A 32 2.32 1.51 20.07
C SER A 32 2.02 1.49 21.58
N ILE A 33 2.08 0.30 22.19
CA ILE A 33 1.91 0.11 23.64
C ILE A 33 3.30 -0.10 24.26
N PRO A 34 3.76 0.80 25.16
CA PRO A 34 5.07 0.67 25.78
C PRO A 34 5.25 -0.69 26.47
N LEU A 35 6.38 -1.35 26.19
CA LEU A 35 6.77 -2.64 26.77
C LEU A 35 5.82 -3.81 26.44
N ASP A 36 4.99 -3.67 25.42
CA ASP A 36 4.06 -4.71 24.97
C ASP A 36 4.17 -4.91 23.45
N SER A 37 3.74 -3.92 22.67
CA SER A 37 3.63 -4.07 21.22
C SER A 37 3.94 -2.78 20.46
N LEU A 38 4.58 -2.94 19.29
CA LEU A 38 4.73 -1.87 18.29
C LEU A 38 3.55 -1.91 17.32
N ALA A 39 3.21 -0.75 16.77
CA ALA A 39 2.19 -0.61 15.74
C ALA A 39 2.76 -0.07 14.43
N TYR A 40 2.16 -0.47 13.32
CA TYR A 40 2.45 0.04 11.98
C TYR A 40 1.15 0.49 11.34
N LYS A 41 1.19 1.60 10.61
CA LYS A 41 0.01 2.17 9.95
C LYS A 41 0.01 1.82 8.47
N PHE A 42 -1.11 1.31 7.96
CA PHE A 42 -1.26 0.99 6.54
C PHE A 42 -2.63 1.45 6.05
N ASP A 43 -2.65 2.55 5.30
CA ASP A 43 -3.87 3.12 4.72
C ASP A 43 -4.11 2.53 3.33
N ILE A 44 -5.33 2.02 3.07
CA ILE A 44 -5.70 1.39 1.80
C ILE A 44 -6.67 2.30 1.04
N VAL A 45 -6.31 2.69 -0.18
CA VAL A 45 -7.16 3.48 -1.07
C VAL A 45 -7.80 2.59 -2.13
N LEU A 46 -9.13 2.58 -2.17
CA LEU A 46 -9.92 1.87 -3.18
C LEU A 46 -10.35 2.80 -4.31
N ARG A 47 -10.78 2.22 -5.42
CA ARG A 47 -11.24 3.00 -6.59
C ARG A 47 -12.44 3.88 -6.24
N GLY A 48 -12.41 5.11 -6.75
CA GLY A 48 -13.47 6.09 -6.53
C GLY A 48 -14.79 5.69 -7.17
N ARG A 49 -15.91 6.08 -6.55
CA ARG A 49 -17.28 5.76 -6.99
C ARG A 49 -17.63 6.19 -8.43
N ARG A 50 -16.87 7.13 -9.01
CA ARG A 50 -17.08 7.65 -10.37
C ARG A 50 -16.01 7.18 -11.38
N SER A 51 -15.29 6.08 -11.10
CA SER A 51 -14.38 5.49 -12.07
C SER A 51 -15.12 5.21 -13.37
N THR A 52 -14.55 5.60 -14.51
CA THR A 52 -15.14 5.36 -15.83
C THR A 52 -15.38 3.87 -16.02
N LEU A 53 -16.63 3.50 -16.27
CA LEU A 53 -17.02 2.14 -16.62
C LEU A 53 -16.42 1.82 -17.99
N PHE A 54 -15.72 0.69 -18.10
CA PHE A 54 -15.49 0.09 -19.42
C PHE A 54 -16.78 -0.61 -19.86
N GLU A 55 -17.11 -0.48 -21.15
CA GLU A 55 -18.36 -0.91 -21.79
C GLU A 55 -18.91 -2.25 -21.26
N ASN A 56 -20.12 -2.21 -20.68
CA ASN A 56 -21.01 -3.36 -20.42
C ASN A 56 -20.41 -4.59 -19.70
N ARG A 57 -19.61 -4.41 -18.65
CA ARG A 57 -19.36 -5.49 -17.66
C ARG A 57 -19.46 -4.97 -16.22
N LEU A 58 -20.24 -5.67 -15.40
CA LEU A 58 -20.40 -5.42 -13.96
C LEU A 58 -19.13 -5.68 -13.15
N GLU A 59 -18.12 -6.27 -13.77
CA GLU A 59 -16.80 -6.46 -13.17
C GLU A 59 -15.83 -5.49 -13.84
N GLY A 60 -15.67 -4.34 -13.18
CA GLY A 60 -14.77 -3.26 -13.59
C GLY A 60 -13.60 -3.13 -12.61
N ASN A 61 -12.42 -2.96 -13.23
CA ASN A 61 -10.99 -2.84 -12.87
C ASN A 61 -10.26 -3.91 -12.03
#